data_AF-A0A968LHT2-F1
#
_entry.id   AF-A0A968LHT2-F1
#
_cell.length_a   1.000
_cell.length_b   1.000
_cell.length_c   1.000
_cell.angle_alpha   90.00
_cell.angle_beta   90.00
_cell.angle_gamma   90.00
#
_symmetry.space_group_name_H-M   'P 1'
#
loop_
_entity.id
_entity.type
_entity.pdbx_description
1 polymer ?
#
loop_
_entity_poly.entity_id
_entity_poly.type
_entity_poly.pdbx_seq_one_letter_code
_entity_poly.pdbx_strand_id
1 'polypeptide(L)'
;MAGLLDVILGYDCNLACDYCTITPQMRARSLATGALLEAMRLGRGRDYDRIAFTGGEPTLRRDLVGLVKAARQLGYADIKVQSNGLLFSPPQRRAPG
;
A
#
# COMPACT_ATOMS: atom_id res chain seq x y z
N MET A 1 2.12 16.92 -17.66
CA MET A 1 2.61 15.62 -17.16
C MET A 1 1.61 15.12 -16.16
N ALA A 2 1.14 13.88 -16.29
CA ALA A 2 0.13 13.36 -15.38
C ALA A 2 0.73 12.95 -14.03
N GLY A 3 0.00 13.25 -12.96
CA GLY A 3 0.52 13.21 -11.59
C GLY A 3 0.55 11.81 -10.97
N LEU A 4 1.32 11.67 -9.90
CA LEU A 4 1.38 10.46 -9.08
C LEU A 4 0.74 10.73 -7.72
N LEU A 5 -0.23 9.90 -7.34
CA LEU A 5 -0.70 9.80 -5.97
C LEU A 5 0.16 8.78 -5.21
N ASP A 6 1.11 9.25 -4.39
CA ASP A 6 1.89 8.39 -3.50
C ASP A 6 1.23 8.31 -2.12
N VAL A 7 0.87 7.10 -1.69
CA VAL A 7 0.04 6.88 -0.50
C VAL A 7 0.70 5.92 0.47
N ILE A 8 0.97 6.41 1.68
CA ILE A 8 1.31 5.59 2.84
C ILE A 8 0.00 5.02 3.42
N LEU A 9 -0.21 3.71 3.26
CA LEU A 9 -1.39 3.01 3.75
C LEU A 9 -1.45 2.91 5.28
N GLY A 10 -0.28 2.94 5.91
CA GLY A 10 -0.06 2.72 7.33
C GLY A 10 1.39 2.32 7.55
N TYR A 11 1.78 2.10 8.80
CA TYR A 11 3.17 1.84 9.16
C TYR A 11 3.41 0.44 9.74
N ASP A 12 2.36 -0.38 9.88
CA ASP A 12 2.51 -1.75 10.34
C ASP A 12 3.24 -2.62 9.30
N CYS A 13 4.16 -3.46 9.77
CA CYS A 13 5.07 -4.22 8.92
C CYS A 13 5.53 -5.51 9.61
N ASN A 14 5.62 -6.60 8.87
CA ASN A 14 6.11 -7.90 9.36
C ASN A 14 7.65 -8.00 9.40
N LEU A 15 8.36 -6.92 9.08
CA LEU A 15 9.81 -6.79 9.24
C LEU A 15 10.18 -5.69 10.23
N ALA A 16 11.39 -5.80 10.75
CA ALA A 16 12.03 -4.83 11.64
C ALA A 16 13.43 -4.49 11.10
N CYS A 17 13.48 -3.93 9.88
CA CYS A 17 14.74 -3.56 9.25
C CYS A 17 15.48 -2.52 10.10
N ASP A 18 16.78 -2.70 10.27
CA ASP A 18 17.69 -1.83 11.02
C ASP A 18 17.81 -0.41 10.42
N TYR A 19 17.62 -0.27 9.11
CA TYR A 19 17.59 1.00 8.41
C TYR A 19 16.19 1.66 8.35
N CYS A 20 15.15 1.04 8.93
CA CYS A 20 13.80 1.61 8.87
C CYS A 20 13.65 2.80 9.82
N THR A 21 13.14 3.92 9.32
CA THR A 21 12.92 5.15 10.12
C THR A 21 11.60 5.15 10.89
N ILE A 22 10.78 4.11 10.74
CA ILE A 22 9.45 4.02 11.36
C ILE A 22 9.57 3.54 12.81
N THR A 23 9.10 4.36 13.75
CA THR A 23 9.11 4.02 15.17
C THR A 23 7.93 3.13 15.58
N PRO A 24 8.02 2.40 16.71
CA PRO A 24 6.89 1.63 17.23
C PRO A 24 5.60 2.45 17.40
N GLN A 25 5.71 3.71 17.82
CA GLN A 25 4.56 4.60 18.01
C GLN A 25 3.87 4.97 16.68
N MET A 26 4.63 5.05 15.59
CA MET A 26 4.08 5.31 14.26
C MET A 26 3.25 4.14 13.74
N ARG A 27 3.59 2.90 14.11
CA ARG A 27 2.89 1.67 13.67
C ARG A 27 1.42 1.62 14.06
N ALA A 28 1.02 2.35 15.10
CA ALA A 28 -0.38 2.49 15.48
C ALA A 28 -1.23 3.31 14.47
N ARG A 29 -0.60 3.95 13.47
CA ARG A 29 -1.30 4.79 12.49
C ARG A 29 -1.56 4.01 11.19
N SER A 30 -2.80 4.09 10.72
CA SER A 30 -3.24 3.54 9.45
C SER A 30 -4.19 4.50 8.73
N LEU A 31 -4.07 4.62 7.42
CA LEU A 31 -4.99 5.42 6.61
C LEU A 31 -6.32 4.66 6.43
N ALA A 32 -7.41 5.28 6.87
CA ALA A 32 -8.75 4.71 6.73
C ALA A 32 -9.12 4.52 5.25
N THR A 33 -9.80 3.41 4.94
CA THR A 33 -10.22 3.05 3.57
C THR A 33 -11.05 4.16 2.91
N GLY A 34 -12.01 4.74 3.64
CA GLY A 34 -12.84 5.84 3.13
C GLY A 34 -12.01 7.08 2.75
N ALA A 35 -11.03 7.46 3.58
CA ALA A 35 -10.15 8.59 3.31
C ALA A 35 -9.28 8.35 2.07
N LEU A 36 -8.80 7.12 1.87
CA LEU A 36 -8.06 6.74 0.67
C LEU A 36 -8.93 6.77 -0.59
N LEU A 37 -10.16 6.24 -0.53
CA LEU A 37 -11.10 6.30 -1.65
C LEU A 37 -11.38 7.74 -2.07
N GLU A 38 -11.52 8.65 -1.10
CA GLU A 38 -11.72 10.06 -1.36
C GLU A 38 -10.47 10.72 -1.96
N ALA A 39 -9.29 10.46 -1.40
CA ALA A 39 -8.03 10.93 -1.96
C ALA A 39 -7.82 10.45 -3.41
N MET A 40 -8.21 9.21 -3.73
CA MET A 40 -8.15 8.69 -5.09
C MET A 40 -9.09 9.43 -6.04
N ARG A 41 -10.32 9.75 -5.63
CA ARG A 41 -11.25 10.55 -6.45
C ARG A 41 -10.71 11.96 -6.69
N LEU A 42 -10.24 12.62 -5.64
CA LEU A 42 -9.65 13.95 -5.73
C LEU A 42 -8.40 13.97 -6.63
N GLY A 43 -7.55 12.94 -6.53
CA GLY A 43 -6.38 12.79 -7.40
C GLY A 43 -6.75 12.67 -8.87
N ARG A 44 -7.79 11.88 -9.21
CA ARG A 44 -8.29 11.77 -10.58
C ARG A 44 -8.85 13.09 -11.11
N GLY A 45 -9.54 13.86 -10.26
CA GLY A 45 -10.00 15.21 -10.60
C GLY A 45 -8.87 16.24 -10.80
N ARG A 46 -7.63 15.87 -10.46
CA ARG A 46 -6.40 16.69 -10.61
C ARG A 46 -5.41 16.08 -11.62
N ASP A 47 -5.90 15.22 -12.52
CA ASP A 47 -5.12 14.58 -13.57
C ASP A 47 -3.98 13.66 -13.06
N TYR A 48 -4.14 13.04 -11.88
CA TYR A 48 -3.20 12.02 -11.40
C TYR A 48 -3.57 10.68 -11.99
N ASP A 49 -2.84 10.20 -12.99
CA ASP A 49 -3.09 8.94 -13.70
C ASP A 49 -2.34 7.74 -13.10
N ARG A 50 -1.48 7.99 -12.12
CA ARG A 50 -0.69 6.96 -11.44
C ARG A 50 -0.93 6.98 -9.94
N ILE A 51 -0.86 5.80 -9.32
CA ILE A 51 -0.93 5.65 -7.86
C ILE A 51 0.09 4.62 -7.37
N ALA A 52 0.73 4.92 -6.25
CA ALA A 52 1.60 4.00 -5.53
C ALA A 52 1.04 3.75 -4.13
N PHE A 53 0.82 2.48 -3.80
CA PHE A 53 0.46 2.00 -2.48
C PHE A 53 1.73 1.59 -1.73
N THR A 54 2.03 2.31 -0.66
CA THR A 54 3.29 2.23 0.10
C THR A 54 3.02 2.20 1.61
N GLY A 55 4.07 2.29 2.43
CA GLY A 55 4.00 2.36 3.88
C GLY A 55 4.85 1.31 4.56
N GLY A 56 4.30 0.66 5.59
CA GLY A 56 4.89 -0.55 6.19
C GLY A 56 4.86 -1.72 5.20
N GLU A 57 4.12 -2.79 5.50
CA GLU A 57 3.92 -3.86 4.53
C GLU A 57 2.47 -3.85 4.02
N PRO A 58 2.19 -3.34 2.81
CA PRO A 58 0.84 -3.25 2.25
C PRO A 58 0.08 -4.58 2.23
N THR A 59 0.76 -5.71 2.04
CA THR A 59 0.10 -7.03 1.95
C THR A 59 -0.50 -7.51 3.28
N LEU A 60 -0.17 -6.88 4.42
CA LEU A 60 -0.84 -7.12 5.70
C LEU A 60 -2.25 -6.53 5.74
N ARG A 61 -2.53 -5.53 4.90
CA ARG A 61 -3.81 -4.85 4.85
C ARG A 61 -4.84 -5.71 4.10
N ARG A 62 -5.89 -6.15 4.81
CA ARG A 62 -6.91 -7.07 4.29
C ARG A 62 -7.66 -6.58 3.06
N ASP A 63 -7.86 -5.27 2.93
CA ASP A 63 -8.60 -4.66 1.82
C ASP A 63 -7.70 -4.16 0.67
N LEU A 64 -6.39 -4.47 0.67
CA LEU A 64 -5.44 -4.02 -0.38
C LEU A 64 -5.94 -4.34 -1.79
N VAL A 65 -6.37 -5.58 -2.06
CA VAL A 65 -6.88 -5.99 -3.38
C VAL A 65 -8.13 -5.20 -3.77
N GLY A 66 -8.99 -4.87 -2.80
CA GLY A 66 -10.16 -4.02 -3.02
C GLY A 66 -9.77 -2.60 -3.42
N LEU A 67 -8.76 -2.03 -2.76
CA LEU A 67 -8.22 -0.70 -3.07
C LEU A 67 -7.58 -0.65 -4.46
N VAL A 68 -6.82 -1.67 -4.85
CA VAL A 68 -6.25 -1.78 -6.21
C VAL A 68 -7.35 -1.82 -7.27
N LYS A 69 -8.42 -2.59 -7.04
CA LYS A 69 -9.59 -2.65 -7.94
C LYS A 69 -10.30 -1.29 -8.03
N ALA A 70 -10.49 -0.62 -6.90
CA ALA A 70 -11.10 0.71 -6.86
C ALA A 70 -10.26 1.73 -7.63
N ALA A 71 -8.94 1.71 -7.48
CA ALA A 71 -8.04 2.57 -8.27
C ALA A 71 -8.16 2.30 -9.78
N ARG A 72 -8.21 1.04 -10.21
CA ARG A 72 -8.47 0.69 -11.63
C ARG A 72 -9.81 1.26 -12.11
N GLN A 73 -10.87 1.09 -11.33
CA GLN A 73 -12.21 1.58 -11.68
C GLN A 73 -12.28 3.11 -11.78
N LEU A 74 -11.50 3.83 -10.97
CA LEU A 74 -11.38 5.29 -11.01
C LEU A 74 -10.52 5.79 -12.19
N GLY A 75 -9.90 4.89 -12.97
CA GLY A 75 -9.14 5.25 -14.17
C GLY A 75 -7.66 5.57 -13.90
N TYR A 76 -7.07 5.07 -12.82
CA TYR A 76 -5.61 5.05 -12.68
C TYR A 76 -5.00 4.04 -13.68
N ALA A 77 -4.10 4.53 -14.54
CA ALA A 77 -3.46 3.77 -15.62
C ALA A 77 -2.25 2.96 -15.12
N ASP A 78 -1.43 3.54 -14.24
CA ASP A 78 -0.31 2.88 -13.56
C ASP A 78 -0.64 2.70 -12.08
N ILE A 79 -0.58 1.47 -11.58
CA ILE A 79 -0.88 1.14 -10.19
C ILE A 79 0.26 0.30 -9.64
N LYS A 80 0.94 0.85 -8.64
CA LYS A 80 2.09 0.21 -7.99
C LYS A 80 1.77 -0.17 -6.56
N VAL A 81 2.33 -1.29 -6.13
CA VAL A 81 2.36 -1.70 -4.73
C VAL A 81 3.83 -1.92 -4.35
N GLN A 82 4.32 -1.22 -3.34
CA GLN A 82 5.67 -1.41 -2.82
C GLN A 82 5.60 -2.35 -1.62
N SER A 83 6.19 -3.53 -1.74
CA SER A 83 6.11 -4.61 -0.75
C SER A 83 7.48 -5.27 -0.58
N ASN A 84 7.74 -5.82 0.60
CA ASN A 84 8.88 -6.71 0.85
C ASN A 84 8.72 -8.09 0.17
N GLY A 85 7.52 -8.41 -0.32
CA GLY A 85 7.25 -9.58 -1.14
C GLY A 85 7.15 -10.93 -0.41
N LEU A 86 7.30 -10.96 0.92
CA LEU A 86 7.31 -12.21 1.69
C LEU A 86 5.97 -12.96 1.67
N LEU A 87 4.86 -12.24 1.41
CA LEU A 87 3.50 -12.80 1.41
C LEU A 87 2.94 -13.05 0.00
N PHE A 88 3.76 -12.99 -1.06
CA PHE A 88 3.32 -13.27 -2.43
C PHE A 88 3.26 -14.76 -2.79
N SER A 89 3.81 -15.62 -1.93
CA SER A 89 3.74 -17.07 -2.07
C SER A 89 3.21 -17.66 -0.76
N PRO A 90 2.50 -18.81 -0.81
CA PRO A 90 2.20 -19.58 0.38
C PRO A 90 3.48 -19.82 1.21
N PRO A 91 3.36 -19.96 2.55
CA PRO A 91 4.50 -20.28 3.40
C PRO A 91 5.16 -21.55 2.88
N GLN A 92 6.41 -21.45 2.43
CA GLN A 92 7.20 -22.63 2.12
C GLN A 92 7.47 -23.34 3.45
N ARG A 93 6.92 -24.54 3.64
CA ARG A 93 7.30 -25.39 4.78
C ARG A 93 8.81 -25.60 4.67
N ARG A 94 9.58 -25.01 5.58
CA ARG A 94 10.96 -25.45 5.78
C ARG A 94 10.90 -26.93 6.16
N ALA A 95 11.61 -27.77 5.41
CA ALA A 95 11.87 -29.13 5.87
C ALA A 95 12.56 -29.03 7.25
N PRO A 96 12.21 -29.87 8.23
CA PRO A 96 12.96 -29.95 9.46
C PRO A 96 14.42 -30.28 9.12
N GLY A 97 15.34 -29.47 9.64
CA GLY A 97 16.78 -29.67 9.52
C GLY A 97 17.30 -30.66 10.55
#